data_AF-A0AAW2W486-F1
#
_entry.id   AF-A0AAW2W486-F1
#
_cell.length_a   1.000
_cell.length_b   1.000
_cell.length_c   1.000
_cell.angle_alpha   90.00
_cell.angle_beta   90.00
_cell.angle_gamma   90.00
#
_symmetry.space_group_name_H-M   'P 1'
#
loop_
_entity.id
_entity.type
_entity.pdbx_description
1 polymer ?
#
loop_
_entity_poly.entity_id
_entity_poly.type
_entity_poly.pdbx_seq_one_letter_code
_entity_poly.pdbx_strand_id
1 'polypeptide(L)'
;MDDFAKERDWEKFHSPRNLLLALVGEVGELSEIFQWKGEVPKGLPDWKEEEKVHLGEELSDVLLYLVRLSDVCGIDLDKAALRKIELNAQKYPVKESSNRYKSTDDPSAAA
;
A
#
# COMPACT_ATOMS: atom_id res chain seq x y z
N MET A 1 7.80 15.71 -7.41
CA MET A 1 8.41 14.39 -7.66
C MET A 1 9.22 14.41 -8.93
N ASP A 2 8.60 14.87 -10.02
CA ASP A 2 9.28 15.18 -11.28
C ASP A 2 10.52 16.04 -11.09
N ASP A 3 10.42 17.15 -10.37
CA ASP A 3 11.57 18.04 -10.16
C ASP A 3 12.70 17.34 -9.39
N PHE A 4 12.37 16.54 -8.37
CA PHE A 4 13.34 15.75 -7.60
C PHE A 4 14.07 14.70 -8.46
N ALA A 5 13.34 14.02 -9.35
CA ALA A 5 13.88 13.02 -10.26
C ALA A 5 14.70 13.64 -11.40
N LYS A 6 14.26 14.79 -11.93
CA LYS A 6 14.95 15.56 -12.98
C LYS A 6 16.26 16.15 -12.49
N GLU A 7 16.27 16.72 -11.27
CA GLU A 7 17.49 17.24 -10.63
C GLU A 7 18.59 16.19 -10.48
N ARG A 8 18.22 14.90 -10.39
CA ARG A 8 19.13 13.78 -10.19
C ARG A 8 19.41 12.99 -11.47
N ASP A 9 18.86 13.41 -12.61
CA ASP A 9 18.96 12.70 -13.89
C ASP A 9 18.49 11.22 -13.79
N TRP A 10 17.49 10.98 -12.94
CA TRP A 10 16.97 9.64 -12.66
C TRP A 10 15.92 9.17 -13.67
N GLU A 11 15.42 10.07 -14.52
CA GLU A 11 14.41 9.74 -15.53
C GLU A 11 14.84 8.59 -16.45
N LYS A 12 16.14 8.48 -16.75
CA LYS A 12 16.70 7.38 -17.58
C LYS A 12 16.51 5.98 -16.99
N PHE A 13 16.28 5.87 -15.68
CA PHE A 13 16.05 4.60 -15.00
C PHE A 13 14.57 4.33 -14.71
N HIS A 14 13.71 5.33 -14.90
CA HIS A 14 12.28 5.29 -14.57
C HIS A 14 11.42 4.67 -15.68
N SER A 15 11.83 3.53 -16.24
CA SER A 15 10.92 2.73 -17.08
C SER A 15 9.80 2.13 -16.20
N PRO A 16 8.58 1.91 -16.74
CA PRO A 16 7.47 1.33 -15.97
C PRO A 16 7.85 0.02 -15.26
N ARG A 17 8.62 -0.84 -15.92
CA ARG A 17 9.08 -2.11 -15.34
C ARG A 17 10.00 -1.88 -14.14
N ASN A 18 10.94 -0.95 -14.24
CA ASN A 18 11.89 -0.70 -13.16
C ASN A 18 11.19 -0.09 -11.94
N LEU A 19 10.28 0.85 -12.17
CA LEU A 19 9.47 1.46 -11.11
C LEU A 19 8.58 0.43 -10.41
N LEU A 20 7.98 -0.51 -11.16
CA LEU A 20 7.23 -1.62 -10.59
C LEU A 20 8.11 -2.52 -9.72
N LEU A 21 9.33 -2.84 -10.18
CA LEU A 21 10.25 -3.67 -9.41
C LEU A 21 10.76 -2.96 -8.15
N ALA A 22 11.00 -1.65 -8.21
CA ALA A 22 11.33 -0.85 -7.04
C ALA A 22 10.17 -0.83 -6.04
N LEU A 23 8.93 -0.59 -6.50
CA LEU A 23 7.72 -0.68 -5.68
C LEU A 23 7.61 -2.03 -4.96
N VAL A 24 7.90 -3.14 -5.65
CA VAL A 24 7.89 -4.48 -5.03
C VAL A 24 8.98 -4.61 -3.96
N GLY A 25 10.15 -4.00 -4.16
CA GLY A 25 11.20 -3.89 -3.16
C GLY A 25 10.71 -3.21 -1.88
N GLU A 26 10.13 -2.02 -2.01
CA GLU A 26 9.62 -1.26 -0.85
C GLU A 26 8.47 -1.97 -0.12
N VAL A 27 7.62 -2.70 -0.86
CA VAL A 27 6.61 -3.57 -0.23
C VAL A 27 7.27 -4.71 0.56
N GLY A 28 8.42 -5.19 0.10
CA GLY A 28 9.26 -6.14 0.82
C GLY A 28 9.78 -5.55 2.13
N GLU A 29 10.42 -4.37 2.08
CA GLU A 29 10.95 -3.66 3.25
C GLU A 29 9.83 -3.35 4.27
N LEU A 30 8.69 -2.86 3.79
CA LEU A 30 7.48 -2.70 4.60
C LEU A 30 7.05 -4.01 5.27
N SER A 31 7.13 -5.14 4.55
CA SER A 31 6.76 -6.45 5.09
C SER A 31 7.75 -6.93 6.15
N GLU A 32 9.04 -6.61 6.04
CA GLU A 32 10.07 -6.98 7.01
C GLU A 32 9.83 -6.38 8.39
N ILE A 33 9.18 -5.21 8.47
CA ILE A 33 8.76 -4.58 9.73
C ILE A 33 7.79 -5.49 10.52
N PHE A 34 6.93 -6.21 9.81
CA PHE A 34 5.89 -7.05 10.41
C PHE A 34 6.25 -8.54 10.50
N GLN A 35 7.25 -9.01 9.75
CA GLN A 35 7.50 -10.45 9.51
C GLN A 35 7.62 -11.32 10.78
N TRP A 36 8.10 -10.74 11.89
CA TRP A 36 8.26 -11.43 13.19
C TRP A 36 7.34 -10.90 14.28
N LYS A 37 6.46 -9.96 13.96
CA LYS A 37 5.42 -9.48 14.87
C LYS A 37 4.28 -10.49 14.80
N GLY A 38 3.76 -10.94 15.95
CA GLY A 38 2.53 -11.74 16.02
C GLY A 38 1.31 -10.91 15.60
N GLU A 39 0.18 -11.09 16.26
CA GLU A 39 -0.95 -10.18 16.06
C GLU A 39 -0.55 -8.73 16.43
N VAL A 40 -0.70 -7.80 15.49
CA VAL A 40 -0.40 -6.38 15.69
C VAL A 40 -1.70 -5.62 15.96
N PRO A 41 -1.90 -5.06 17.17
CA PRO A 41 -3.12 -4.33 17.50
C PRO A 41 -3.21 -3.00 16.73
N LYS A 42 -4.44 -2.61 16.41
CA LYS A 42 -4.73 -1.31 15.78
C LYS A 42 -4.18 -0.17 16.62
N GLY A 43 -3.59 0.83 15.96
CA GLY A 43 -3.01 2.00 16.62
C GLY A 43 -1.61 1.78 17.19
N LEU A 44 -1.04 0.58 17.07
CA LEU A 44 0.35 0.26 17.43
C LEU A 44 0.74 0.71 18.86
N PRO A 45 -0.07 0.42 19.90
CA PRO A 45 0.17 0.89 21.27
C PRO A 45 1.52 0.46 21.85
N ASP A 46 2.01 -0.72 21.48
CA ASP A 46 3.25 -1.31 21.99
C ASP A 46 4.49 -0.99 21.14
N TRP A 47 4.33 -0.15 20.11
CA TRP A 47 5.43 0.24 19.22
C TRP A 47 6.09 1.51 19.73
N LYS A 48 7.42 1.52 19.68
CA LYS A 48 8.21 2.72 19.96
C LYS A 48 8.01 3.74 18.84
N GLU A 49 8.27 5.01 19.16
CA GLU A 49 8.14 6.08 18.17
C GLU A 49 9.09 5.88 16.97
N GLU A 50 10.29 5.35 17.20
CA GLU A 50 11.24 5.07 16.11
C GLU A 50 10.71 3.97 15.16
N GLU A 51 9.99 2.96 15.68
CA GLU A 51 9.36 1.93 14.85
C GLU A 51 8.22 2.49 14.01
N LYS A 52 7.46 3.46 14.55
CA LYS A 52 6.37 4.13 13.82
C LYS A 52 6.92 5.08 12.76
N VAL A 53 8.03 5.75 13.03
CA VAL A 53 8.73 6.58 12.03
C VAL A 53 9.19 5.71 10.88
N HIS A 54 9.89 4.61 11.17
CA HIS A 54 10.36 3.69 10.14
C HIS A 54 9.21 3.08 9.33
N LEU A 55 8.11 2.67 9.98
CA LEU A 55 6.89 2.26 9.29
C LEU A 55 6.35 3.36 8.35
N GLY A 56 6.38 4.61 8.79
CA GLY A 56 5.97 5.76 7.99
C GLY A 56 6.86 5.99 6.77
N GLU A 57 8.16 5.75 6.89
CA GLU A 57 9.13 5.83 5.79
C GLU A 57 8.81 4.77 4.72
N GLU A 58 8.71 3.49 5.10
CA GLU A 58 8.42 2.41 4.14
C GLU A 58 7.03 2.55 3.47
N LEU A 59 6.02 2.98 4.23
CA LEU A 59 4.71 3.31 3.65
C LEU A 59 4.80 4.45 2.63
N SER A 60 5.65 5.44 2.92
CA SER A 60 5.86 6.57 2.01
C SER A 60 6.59 6.12 0.76
N ASP A 61 7.60 5.26 0.85
CA ASP A 61 8.34 4.78 -0.32
C ASP A 61 7.44 3.96 -1.27
N VAL A 62 6.58 3.08 -0.73
CA VAL A 62 5.54 2.40 -1.51
C VAL A 62 4.61 3.40 -2.22
N LEU A 63 4.12 4.41 -1.50
CA LEU A 63 3.26 5.44 -2.09
C LEU A 63 3.98 6.21 -3.20
N LEU A 64 5.23 6.58 -2.94
CA LEU A 64 6.03 7.42 -3.83
C LEU A 64 6.30 6.70 -5.16
N TYR A 65 6.72 5.43 -5.13
CA TYR A 65 6.89 4.67 -6.37
C TYR A 65 5.57 4.40 -7.09
N LEU A 66 4.46 4.18 -6.38
CA LEU A 66 3.14 4.02 -7.00
C LEU A 66 2.71 5.29 -7.75
N VAL A 67 2.88 6.46 -7.12
CA VAL A 67 2.58 7.76 -7.74
C VAL A 67 3.46 7.96 -8.97
N ARG A 68 4.78 7.74 -8.87
CA ARG A 68 5.67 7.90 -10.02
C ARG A 68 5.38 6.90 -11.15
N LEU A 69 5.05 5.66 -10.82
CA LEU A 69 4.65 4.66 -11.80
C LEU A 69 3.36 5.08 -12.53
N SER A 70 2.38 5.64 -11.80
CA SER A 70 1.15 6.13 -12.41
C SER A 70 1.40 7.27 -13.40
N ASP A 71 2.27 8.22 -13.02
CA ASP A 71 2.67 9.36 -13.84
C ASP A 71 3.36 8.91 -15.14
N VAL A 72 4.38 8.03 -15.03
CA VAL A 72 5.09 7.49 -16.21
C VAL A 72 4.16 6.66 -17.11
N CYS A 73 3.14 6.01 -16.56
CA CYS A 73 2.13 5.28 -17.33
C CYS A 73 1.01 6.17 -17.89
N GLY A 74 0.98 7.47 -17.58
CA GLY A 74 -0.08 8.39 -18.00
C GLY A 74 -1.43 8.10 -17.34
N ILE A 75 -1.43 7.54 -16.13
CA ILE A 75 -2.63 7.19 -15.37
C ILE A 75 -2.91 8.27 -14.34
N ASP A 76 -4.10 8.89 -14.44
CA ASP A 76 -4.65 9.73 -13.39
C ASP A 76 -5.08 8.85 -12.20
N LEU A 77 -4.16 8.68 -11.24
CA LEU A 77 -4.32 7.77 -10.11
C LEU A 77 -5.50 8.17 -9.21
N ASP A 78 -5.73 9.47 -9.03
CA ASP A 78 -6.84 9.99 -8.20
C ASP A 78 -8.19 9.58 -8.80
N LYS A 79 -8.39 9.80 -10.11
CA LYS A 79 -9.63 9.37 -10.78
C LYS A 79 -9.76 7.85 -10.79
N ALA A 80 -8.66 7.13 -10.99
CA ALA A 80 -8.67 5.66 -10.98
C ALA A 80 -9.07 5.12 -9.60
N ALA A 81 -8.58 5.71 -8.51
CA ALA A 81 -8.90 5.33 -7.14
C ALA A 81 -10.37 5.58 -6.81
N LEU A 82 -10.90 6.77 -7.15
CA LEU A 82 -12.32 7.10 -6.93
C LEU A 82 -13.26 6.15 -7.69
N ARG A 83 -12.99 5.90 -8.97
CA ARG A 83 -13.73 4.90 -9.76
C ARG A 83 -13.67 3.51 -9.12
N LYS A 84 -12.52 3.12 -8.55
CA LYS A 84 -12.36 1.83 -7.88
C LYS A 84 -13.20 1.72 -6.60
N ILE A 85 -13.34 2.81 -5.84
CA ILE A 85 -14.22 2.86 -4.66
C ILE A 85 -15.69 2.65 -5.07
N GLU A 86 -16.16 3.32 -6.12
CA GLU A 86 -17.53 3.14 -6.64
C GLU A 86 -17.81 1.70 -7.06
N LEU A 87 -16.87 1.09 -7.79
CA LEU A 87 -16.96 -0.32 -8.19
C LEU A 87 -16.94 -1.27 -6.99
N ASN A 88 -16.15 -0.97 -5.96
CA ASN A 88 -16.11 -1.76 -4.73
C ASN A 88 -17.42 -1.65 -3.93
N ALA A 89 -18.04 -0.46 -3.89
CA ALA A 89 -19.33 -0.27 -3.23
C ALA A 89 -20.45 -1.09 -3.89
N GLN A 90 -20.41 -1.24 -5.22
CA GLN A 90 -21.32 -2.12 -5.95
C GLN A 90 -21.04 -3.61 -5.68
N LYS A 91 -19.76 -3.99 -5.59
CA LYS A 91 -19.34 -5.38 -5.32
C LYS A 91 -19.61 -5.83 -3.88
N TYR A 92 -19.56 -4.90 -2.92
CA TYR A 92 -19.72 -5.16 -1.48
C TYR A 92 -20.76 -4.21 -0.87
N PRO A 93 -22.06 -4.39 -1.16
CA PRO A 93 -23.10 -3.51 -0.63
C PRO A 93 -23.21 -3.63 0.89
N VAL A 94 -23.55 -2.52 1.57
CA VAL A 94 -23.58 -2.39 3.05
C VAL A 94 -24.38 -3.50 3.74
N LYS A 95 -25.48 -3.96 3.13
CA LYS A 95 -26.33 -5.03 3.70
C LYS A 95 -25.70 -6.42 3.64
N GLU A 96 -24.71 -6.65 2.76
CA GLU A 96 -24.04 -7.95 2.58
C GLU A 96 -22.63 -7.98 3.17
N SER A 97 -21.98 -6.82 3.33
CA SER A 97 -20.62 -6.72 3.86
C SER A 97 -20.55 -7.00 5.36
N SER A 98 -21.60 -6.72 6.15
CA SER A 98 -21.65 -7.07 7.58
C SER A 98 -21.70 -8.59 7.84
N ASN A 99 -22.26 -9.37 6.91
CA ASN A 99 -22.34 -10.83 7.02
C ASN A 99 -21.08 -11.53 6.51
N ARG A 100 -20.37 -10.96 5.53
CA ARG A 100 -19.11 -11.53 5.03
C ARG A 100 -17.93 -11.32 5.98
N TYR A 101 -17.84 -10.16 6.64
CA TYR A 101 -16.73 -9.86 7.56
C TYR A 101 -16.80 -10.71 8.85
N LYS A 102 -18.00 -11.08 9.30
CA LYS A 102 -18.18 -11.99 10.46
C LYS A 102 -17.75 -13.44 10.19
N SER A 103 -17.58 -13.86 8.93
CA SER A 103 -17.23 -15.24 8.59
C SER A 103 -15.72 -15.50 8.58
N THR A 104 -14.87 -14.45 8.63
CA THR A 104 -13.42 -14.59 8.55
C THR A 104 -12.69 -14.43 9.88
N ASP A 105 -13.41 -14.06 10.95
CA ASP A 105 -12.85 -13.83 12.29
C ASP A 105 -13.31 -14.88 13.33
N ASP A 106 -13.84 -16.04 12.88
CA ASP A 106 -14.18 -17.15 13.78
C ASP A 106 -13.10 -18.25 13.76
N PRO A 107 -12.22 -18.33 14.78
CA PRO A 107 -11.23 -19.40 14.88
C PRO A 107 -11.84 -20.79 15.17
N SER A 108 -13.16 -20.94 15.30
CA SER A 108 -13.81 -22.24 15.49
C SER A 108 -14.20 -22.97 14.19
N ALA A 109 -13.91 -22.43 13.00
CA ALA A 109 -14.27 -23.06 11.73
C ALA A 109 -13.18 -23.98 11.13
N ALA A 110 -12.05 -24.14 11.82
CA ALA A 110 -11.02 -25.13 11.50
C ALA A 110 -11.12 -26.32 12.46
N ALA A 111 -12.07 -27.22 12.20
CA ALA A 111 -12.14 -28.55 12.79
C ALA A 111 -12.23 -29.60 11.68
#